data_AF-A0A5S3UF00-F1
#
_entry.id   AF-A0A5S3UF00-F1
#
_cell.length_a   1.000
_cell.length_b   1.000
_cell.length_c   1.000
_cell.angle_alpha   90.00
_cell.angle_beta   90.00
_cell.angle_gamma   90.00
#
_symmetry.space_group_name_H-M   'P 1'
#
loop_
_entity.id
_entity.type
_entity.pdbx_description
1 polymer ?
#
loop_
_entity_poly.entity_id
_entity_poly.type
_entity_poly.pdbx_seq_one_letter_code
_entity_poly.pdbx_strand_id
1 'polypeptide(L)'
;MDINLISIFVSVAAAHFLALLSPGPDFVLVVKSALKGNQKNAIGVALGIATANAVYITLCLIGVGAILSTSIGLMVTLKVIGGLFLMYIAYHALKAPKNAYANFSTNTKASTEFSLSCFCKEFVTGFLSGILNPKNLLFYLSLFTVALTPEVSISFKVLLGVWMTLVVFFWDVAIIYMLSKTTIRQKFIRAAFYIDKVTGVVLGAIGFNILKSVWSKQP
;
A
#
# COMPACT_ATOMS: atom_id res chain seq x y z
N MET A 1 6.16 -25.24 11.86
CA MET A 1 5.83 -24.11 10.97
C MET A 1 7.14 -23.63 10.39
N ASP A 2 7.37 -23.91 9.11
CA ASP A 2 8.70 -23.84 8.50
C ASP A 2 9.30 -22.44 8.63
N ILE A 3 10.55 -22.35 9.08
CA ILE A 3 11.30 -21.09 9.26
C ILE A 3 11.24 -20.21 7.99
N ASN A 4 11.13 -20.84 6.81
CA ASN A 4 10.97 -20.19 5.52
C ASN A 4 9.61 -19.48 5.34
N LEU A 5 8.51 -20.05 5.85
CA LEU A 5 7.20 -19.39 5.78
C LEU A 5 7.13 -18.18 6.70
N ILE A 6 7.76 -18.26 7.88
CA ILE A 6 7.86 -17.15 8.82
C ILE A 6 8.70 -16.01 8.23
N SER A 7 9.84 -16.31 7.60
CA SER A 7 10.70 -15.28 7.00
C SER A 7 10.02 -14.59 5.80
N ILE A 8 9.29 -15.34 4.97
CA ILE A 8 8.46 -14.77 3.88
C ILE A 8 7.38 -13.87 4.48
N PHE A 9 6.63 -14.34 5.48
CA PHE A 9 5.59 -13.55 6.12
C PHE A 9 6.14 -12.24 6.70
N VAL A 10 7.22 -12.31 7.47
CA VAL A 10 7.83 -11.12 8.11
C VAL A 10 8.32 -10.13 7.05
N SER A 11 8.95 -10.62 5.98
CA SER A 11 9.45 -9.75 4.90
C SER A 11 8.30 -9.05 4.17
N VAL A 12 7.24 -9.81 3.85
CA VAL A 12 6.04 -9.28 3.19
C VAL A 12 5.31 -8.30 4.10
N ALA A 13 5.14 -8.65 5.36
CA ALA A 13 4.47 -7.82 6.35
C ALA A 13 5.22 -6.50 6.56
N ALA A 14 6.55 -6.55 6.68
CA ALA A 14 7.39 -5.37 6.80
C ALA A 14 7.31 -4.48 5.55
N ALA A 15 7.44 -5.07 4.35
CA ALA A 15 7.33 -4.33 3.09
C ALA A 15 5.95 -3.69 2.91
N HIS A 16 4.88 -4.42 3.21
CA HIS A 16 3.50 -3.94 3.15
C HIS A 16 3.25 -2.79 4.12
N PHE A 17 3.66 -2.94 5.38
CA PHE A 17 3.48 -1.92 6.39
C PHE A 17 4.27 -0.64 6.06
N LEU A 18 5.49 -0.78 5.55
CA LEU A 18 6.30 0.37 5.12
C LEU A 18 5.72 1.05 3.89
N ALA A 19 5.15 0.30 2.94
CA ALA A 19 4.49 0.85 1.77
C ALA A 19 3.21 1.61 2.14
N LEU A 20 2.45 1.12 3.13
CA LEU A 20 1.28 1.80 3.73
C LEU A 20 1.66 3.07 4.45
N LEU A 21 2.82 3.07 5.12
CA LEU A 21 3.37 4.25 5.77
C LEU A 21 3.79 5.34 4.77
N SER A 22 4.20 4.97 3.55
CA SER A 22 4.54 5.95 2.52
C SER A 22 3.27 6.66 2.03
N PRO A 23 3.12 7.97 2.30
CA PRO A 23 2.03 8.76 1.76
C PRO A 23 2.00 8.70 0.23
N GLY A 24 0.87 8.23 -0.30
CA GLY A 24 0.53 8.27 -1.72
C GLY A 24 -0.78 9.03 -1.98
N PRO A 25 -1.32 8.97 -3.20
CA PRO A 25 -2.62 9.57 -3.54
C PRO A 25 -3.74 9.13 -2.59
N ASP A 26 -3.77 7.84 -2.25
CA ASP A 26 -4.76 7.25 -1.33
C ASP A 26 -4.66 7.85 0.07
N PHE A 27 -3.44 7.97 0.60
CA PHE A 27 -3.19 8.61 1.89
C PHE A 27 -3.67 10.06 1.92
N VAL A 28 -3.39 10.84 0.86
CA VAL A 28 -3.87 12.22 0.73
C VAL A 28 -5.39 12.29 0.71
N LEU A 29 -6.04 11.34 0.04
CA LEU A 29 -7.50 11.26 -0.01
C LEU A 29 -8.09 10.93 1.36
N VAL A 30 -7.52 9.95 2.08
CA VAL A 30 -7.92 9.59 3.45
C VAL A 30 -7.78 10.80 4.38
N VAL A 31 -6.67 11.52 4.32
CA VAL A 31 -6.45 12.75 5.10
C VAL A 31 -7.51 13.80 4.76
N LYS A 32 -7.77 14.06 3.47
CA LYS A 32 -8.80 15.03 3.05
C LYS A 32 -10.19 14.65 3.54
N SER A 33 -10.54 13.37 3.48
CA SER A 33 -11.84 12.88 3.94
C SER A 33 -11.98 12.97 5.46
N ALA A 34 -10.92 12.61 6.20
CA ALA A 34 -10.84 12.78 7.65
C ALA A 34 -11.00 14.24 8.10
N LEU A 35 -10.52 15.20 7.29
CA LEU A 35 -10.61 16.64 7.57
C LEU A 35 -11.95 17.27 7.18
N LYS A 36 -12.74 16.63 6.30
CA LYS A 36 -14.06 17.14 5.88
C LYS A 36 -15.15 16.98 6.96
N GLY A 37 -14.89 16.22 8.03
CA GLY A 37 -15.74 16.21 9.22
C GLY A 37 -16.12 14.80 9.66
N ASN A 38 -17.25 14.28 9.15
CA ASN A 38 -17.84 13.05 9.67
C ASN A 38 -16.97 11.81 9.42
N GLN A 39 -16.37 11.27 10.49
CA GLN A 39 -15.52 10.08 10.47
C GLN A 39 -16.22 8.85 9.89
N LYS A 40 -17.52 8.67 10.14
CA LYS A 40 -18.29 7.53 9.61
C LYS A 40 -18.41 7.60 8.09
N ASN A 41 -18.58 8.80 7.52
CA ASN A 41 -18.55 8.99 6.07
C ASN A 41 -17.13 8.74 5.52
N ALA A 42 -16.09 9.18 6.24
CA ALA A 42 -14.69 8.99 5.84
C ALA A 42 -14.24 7.52 5.84
N ILE A 43 -14.84 6.66 6.69
CA ILE A 43 -14.63 5.19 6.63
C ILE A 43 -15.01 4.64 5.25
N GLY A 44 -15.93 5.30 4.53
CA GLY A 44 -16.24 4.97 3.14
C GLY A 44 -14.99 4.97 2.27
N VAL A 45 -14.15 6.01 2.33
CA VAL A 45 -12.88 6.09 1.59
C VAL A 45 -11.97 4.91 1.92
N ALA A 46 -11.76 4.66 3.22
CA ALA A 46 -10.90 3.56 3.69
C ALA A 46 -11.39 2.20 3.16
N LEU A 47 -12.70 1.96 3.21
CA LEU A 47 -13.31 0.73 2.70
C LEU A 47 -13.16 0.62 1.18
N GLY A 48 -13.31 1.72 0.45
CA GLY A 48 -13.10 1.79 -0.99
C GLY A 48 -11.67 1.44 -1.39
N ILE A 49 -10.68 2.06 -0.74
CA ILE A 49 -9.25 1.80 -0.96
C ILE A 49 -8.91 0.35 -0.62
N ALA A 50 -9.38 -0.16 0.52
CA ALA A 50 -9.16 -1.54 0.91
C ALA A 50 -9.76 -2.53 -0.10
N THR A 51 -10.94 -2.22 -0.65
CA THR A 51 -11.58 -3.05 -1.68
C THR A 51 -10.79 -3.03 -2.99
N ALA A 52 -10.30 -1.87 -3.43
CA ALA A 52 -9.45 -1.78 -4.62
C ALA A 52 -8.14 -2.57 -4.45
N ASN A 53 -7.52 -2.47 -3.26
CA ASN A 53 -6.34 -3.25 -2.92
C ASN A 53 -6.63 -4.75 -2.87
N ALA A 54 -7.79 -5.16 -2.34
CA ALA A 54 -8.22 -6.55 -2.36
C ALA A 54 -8.37 -7.09 -3.79
N VAL A 55 -8.86 -6.28 -4.73
CA VAL A 55 -8.92 -6.63 -6.15
C VAL A 55 -7.52 -6.89 -6.70
N TYR A 56 -6.55 -6.00 -6.46
CA TYR A 56 -5.18 -6.22 -6.93
C TYR A 56 -4.50 -7.42 -6.29
N ILE A 57 -4.67 -7.61 -4.98
CA ILE A 57 -4.17 -8.77 -4.26
C ILE A 57 -4.75 -10.05 -4.87
N THR A 58 -6.06 -10.09 -5.11
CA THR A 58 -6.74 -11.26 -5.70
C THR A 58 -6.24 -11.52 -7.13
N LEU A 59 -6.12 -10.48 -7.95
CA LEU A 59 -5.57 -10.58 -9.30
C LEU A 59 -4.12 -11.08 -9.29
N CYS A 60 -3.30 -10.63 -8.34
CA CYS A 60 -1.94 -11.12 -8.18
C CYS A 60 -1.93 -12.58 -7.72
N LEU A 61 -2.77 -12.96 -6.76
CA LEU A 61 -2.86 -14.34 -6.29
C LEU A 61 -3.27 -15.32 -7.39
N ILE A 62 -4.22 -14.94 -8.24
CA ILE A 62 -4.66 -15.73 -9.40
C ILE A 62 -3.60 -15.69 -10.52
N GLY A 63 -3.16 -14.50 -10.90
CA GLY A 63 -2.32 -14.27 -12.09
C GLY A 63 -0.86 -14.66 -11.91
N VAL A 64 -0.26 -14.36 -10.76
CA VAL A 64 1.16 -14.70 -10.48
C VAL A 64 1.33 -16.22 -10.42
N GLY A 65 0.37 -16.95 -9.85
CA GLY A 65 0.39 -18.43 -9.85
C GLY A 65 0.36 -19.04 -11.26
N ALA A 66 -0.45 -18.48 -12.16
CA ALA A 66 -0.52 -18.92 -13.55
C ALA A 66 0.75 -18.57 -14.35
N ILE A 67 1.35 -17.39 -14.11
CA ILE A 67 2.57 -16.95 -14.79
C ILE A 67 3.80 -17.75 -14.33
N LEU A 68 3.87 -18.09 -13.04
CA LEU A 68 4.97 -18.90 -12.49
C LEU A 68 5.03 -20.31 -13.08
N SER A 69 3.91 -20.87 -13.53
CA SER A 69 3.86 -22.20 -14.13
C SER A 69 4.15 -22.20 -15.64
N THR A 70 4.13 -21.04 -16.32
CA THR A 70 4.27 -20.98 -17.78
C THR A 70 5.67 -20.64 -18.29
N SER A 71 6.40 -19.73 -17.63
CA SER A 71 7.73 -19.31 -18.14
C SER A 71 8.64 -18.65 -17.10
N ILE A 72 9.86 -19.18 -16.98
CA ILE A 72 10.95 -18.58 -16.19
C ILE A 72 11.27 -17.16 -16.71
N GLY A 73 11.25 -16.95 -18.03
CA GLY A 73 11.56 -15.66 -18.65
C GLY A 73 10.54 -14.56 -18.31
N LEU A 74 9.26 -14.91 -18.23
CA LEU A 74 8.21 -13.98 -17.79
C LEU A 74 8.38 -13.64 -16.30
N MET A 75 8.68 -14.62 -15.46
CA MET A 75 8.94 -14.40 -14.04
C MET A 75 10.15 -13.46 -13.83
N VAL A 76 11.25 -13.66 -14.57
CA VAL A 76 12.43 -12.80 -14.51
C VAL A 76 12.10 -11.38 -14.96
N THR A 77 11.40 -11.22 -16.08
CA THR A 77 10.96 -9.90 -16.58
C THR A 77 10.13 -9.17 -15.54
N LEU A 78 9.16 -9.84 -14.91
CA LEU A 78 8.34 -9.25 -13.85
C LEU A 78 9.14 -8.86 -12.61
N LYS A 79 10.12 -9.68 -12.20
CA LYS A 79 11.02 -9.35 -11.09
C LYS A 79 11.88 -8.12 -11.39
N VAL A 80 12.38 -7.98 -12.61
CA VAL A 80 13.15 -6.79 -13.03
C VAL A 80 12.27 -5.55 -13.02
N ILE A 81 11.08 -5.62 -13.63
CA ILE A 81 10.11 -4.52 -13.65
C ILE A 81 9.73 -4.11 -12.23
N GLY A 82 9.40 -5.08 -11.38
CA GLY A 82 9.02 -4.83 -9.99
C GLY A 82 10.16 -4.24 -9.15
N GLY A 83 11.37 -4.78 -9.28
CA GLY A 83 12.57 -4.28 -8.61
C GLY A 83 12.90 -2.83 -8.99
N LEU A 84 12.90 -2.52 -10.30
CA LEU A 84 13.11 -1.16 -10.80
C LEU A 84 12.00 -0.21 -10.31
N PHE A 85 10.75 -0.67 -10.27
CA PHE A 85 9.65 0.13 -9.80
C PHE A 85 9.74 0.45 -8.31
N LEU A 86 10.13 -0.52 -7.47
CA LEU A 86 10.38 -0.26 -6.05
C LEU A 86 11.52 0.76 -5.86
N MET A 87 12.57 0.70 -6.68
CA MET A 87 13.62 1.73 -6.68
C MET A 87 13.11 3.10 -7.15
N TYR A 88 12.19 3.14 -8.11
CA TYR A 88 11.54 4.37 -8.55
C TYR A 88 10.70 5.00 -7.43
N ILE A 89 9.84 4.22 -6.76
CA ILE A 89 9.09 4.71 -5.58
C ILE A 89 10.05 5.17 -4.49
N ALA A 90 11.10 4.39 -4.22
CA ALA A 90 12.10 4.71 -3.22
C ALA A 90 12.74 6.08 -3.48
N TYR A 91 13.15 6.32 -4.72
CA TYR A 91 13.72 7.60 -5.14
C TYR A 91 12.74 8.76 -4.96
N HIS A 92 11.47 8.59 -5.33
CA HIS A 92 10.44 9.62 -5.14
C HIS A 92 10.17 9.91 -3.65
N ALA A 93 10.13 8.89 -2.80
CA ALA A 93 10.00 9.06 -1.35
C ALA A 93 11.22 9.78 -0.75
N LEU A 94 12.43 9.44 -1.21
CA LEU A 94 13.67 10.13 -0.83
C LEU A 94 13.71 11.58 -1.34
N LYS A 95 13.04 11.92 -2.43
CA LYS A 95 12.91 13.29 -2.95
C LYS A 95 11.70 14.07 -2.44
N ALA A 96 10.81 13.45 -1.65
CA ALA A 96 9.62 14.12 -1.12
C ALA A 96 10.01 15.42 -0.36
N PRO A 97 9.47 16.58 -0.76
CA PRO A 97 9.80 17.86 -0.15
C PRO A 97 9.08 18.03 1.19
N LYS A 98 9.76 18.65 2.16
CA LYS A 98 9.27 18.87 3.53
C LYS A 98 7.93 19.62 3.61
N ASN A 99 7.65 20.47 2.61
CA ASN A 99 6.45 21.31 2.56
C ASN A 99 5.29 20.70 1.76
N ALA A 100 5.41 19.51 1.17
CA ALA A 100 4.31 18.85 0.46
C ALA A 100 3.03 18.71 1.33
N TYR A 101 3.24 18.64 2.64
CA TYR A 101 2.20 18.38 3.65
C TYR A 101 1.74 19.64 4.41
N ALA A 102 2.25 20.83 4.07
CA ALA A 102 1.92 22.07 4.80
C ALA A 102 0.51 22.62 4.48
N ASN A 103 -0.09 22.22 3.36
CA ASN A 103 -1.35 22.77 2.84
C ASN A 103 -2.62 21.99 3.27
N PHE A 104 -2.54 21.08 4.24
CA PHE A 104 -3.72 20.36 4.78
C PHE A 104 -4.60 21.22 5.72
N SER A 105 -4.73 22.51 5.42
CA SER A 105 -5.64 23.44 6.09
C SER A 105 -6.87 23.62 5.21
N THR A 106 -7.94 22.88 5.49
CA THR A 106 -9.22 23.08 4.81
C THR A 106 -10.21 23.75 5.75
N ASN A 107 -10.63 24.94 5.35
CA ASN A 107 -11.68 25.78 5.95
C ASN A 107 -13.07 25.28 5.52
N THR A 108 -13.31 23.97 5.61
CA THR A 108 -14.54 23.34 5.13
C THR A 108 -15.50 23.19 6.30
N LYS A 109 -16.74 23.68 6.15
CA LYS A 109 -17.81 23.45 7.12
C LYS A 109 -17.96 21.94 7.33
N ALA A 110 -17.58 21.46 8.51
CA ALA A 110 -17.70 20.06 8.85
C ALA A 110 -19.20 19.70 8.85
N SER A 111 -19.61 18.81 7.95
CA SER A 111 -20.90 18.13 8.11
C SER A 111 -20.75 17.17 9.28
N THR A 112 -21.51 17.41 10.35
CA THR A 112 -21.46 16.62 11.58
C THR A 112 -22.27 15.33 11.46
N GLU A 113 -23.23 15.27 10.54
CA GLU A 113 -24.15 14.15 10.39
C GLU A 113 -23.68 13.09 9.40
N PHE A 114 -23.96 11.83 9.73
CA PHE A 114 -23.74 10.70 8.85
C PHE A 114 -24.81 10.72 7.75
N SER A 115 -24.40 10.44 6.52
CA SER A 115 -25.32 10.26 5.40
C SER A 115 -24.87 9.10 4.54
N LEU A 116 -25.77 8.15 4.28
CA LEU A 116 -25.47 7.00 3.44
C LEU A 116 -25.02 7.42 2.04
N SER A 117 -25.62 8.48 1.47
CA SER A 117 -25.21 9.03 0.17
C SER A 117 -23.77 9.57 0.20
N CYS A 118 -23.37 10.23 1.30
CA CYS A 118 -22.00 10.71 1.47
C CYS A 118 -21.03 9.54 1.62
N PHE A 119 -21.38 8.53 2.42
CA PHE A 119 -20.57 7.33 2.59
C PHE A 119 -20.33 6.61 1.25
N CYS A 120 -21.38 6.40 0.45
CA CYS A 120 -21.25 5.76 -0.86
C CYS A 120 -20.37 6.57 -1.83
N LYS A 121 -20.48 7.91 -1.82
CA LYS A 121 -19.61 8.77 -2.62
C LYS A 121 -18.15 8.66 -2.20
N GLU A 122 -17.88 8.70 -0.89
CA GLU A 122 -16.54 8.54 -0.33
C GLU A 122 -15.98 7.14 -0.63
N PHE A 123 -16.81 6.09 -0.57
CA PHE A 123 -16.44 4.73 -0.99
C PHE A 123 -16.03 4.64 -2.45
N VAL A 124 -16.87 5.14 -3.38
CA VAL A 124 -16.54 5.12 -4.82
C VAL A 124 -15.28 5.94 -5.08
N THR A 125 -15.12 7.09 -4.40
CA THR A 125 -13.92 7.92 -4.53
C THR A 125 -12.67 7.17 -4.05
N GLY A 126 -12.75 6.48 -2.90
CA GLY A 126 -11.66 5.65 -2.39
C GLY A 126 -11.33 4.47 -3.30
N PHE A 127 -12.34 3.78 -3.81
CA PHE A 127 -12.17 2.67 -4.74
C PHE A 127 -11.51 3.11 -6.05
N LEU A 128 -12.00 4.21 -6.66
CA LEU A 128 -11.42 4.78 -7.87
C LEU A 128 -9.99 5.26 -7.65
N SER A 129 -9.71 5.90 -6.50
CA SER A 129 -8.34 6.27 -6.14
C SER A 129 -7.45 5.04 -6.07
N GLY A 130 -7.85 4.01 -5.31
CA GLY A 130 -7.05 2.82 -5.12
C GLY A 130 -6.80 2.03 -6.42
N ILE A 131 -7.81 1.90 -7.29
CA ILE A 131 -7.73 1.13 -8.54
C ILE A 131 -7.08 1.90 -9.69
N LEU A 132 -7.07 3.24 -9.64
CA LEU A 132 -6.36 4.06 -10.62
C LEU A 132 -4.96 4.42 -10.12
N ASN A 133 -4.59 4.04 -8.89
CA ASN A 133 -3.30 4.32 -8.32
C ASN A 133 -2.25 3.32 -8.85
N PRO A 134 -1.35 3.74 -9.77
CA PRO A 134 -0.33 2.85 -10.32
C PRO A 134 0.64 2.34 -9.24
N LYS A 135 0.76 3.04 -8.10
CA LYS A 135 1.54 2.59 -6.93
C LYS A 135 1.04 1.24 -6.44
N ASN A 136 -0.28 1.06 -6.29
CA ASN A 136 -0.86 -0.14 -5.70
C ASN A 136 -0.65 -1.34 -6.61
N LEU A 137 -1.04 -1.22 -7.88
CA LEU A 137 -0.84 -2.27 -8.89
C LEU A 137 0.60 -2.77 -8.92
N LEU A 138 1.54 -1.85 -9.10
CA LEU A 138 2.94 -2.19 -9.27
C LEU A 138 3.58 -2.65 -7.95
N PHE A 139 3.15 -2.14 -6.80
CA PHE A 139 3.58 -2.63 -5.49
C PHE A 139 3.17 -4.09 -5.26
N TYR A 140 1.88 -4.43 -5.42
CA TYR A 140 1.43 -5.81 -5.22
C TYR A 140 2.06 -6.75 -6.24
N LEU A 141 2.19 -6.33 -7.50
CA LEU A 141 2.89 -7.13 -8.51
C LEU A 141 4.34 -7.41 -8.09
N SER A 142 5.07 -6.38 -7.64
CA SER A 142 6.45 -6.52 -7.16
C SER A 142 6.54 -7.41 -5.91
N LEU A 143 5.64 -7.23 -4.96
CA LEU A 143 5.64 -7.97 -3.70
C LEU A 143 5.32 -9.45 -3.92
N PHE A 144 4.30 -9.75 -4.71
CA PHE A 144 3.87 -11.13 -4.96
C PHE A 144 4.85 -11.90 -5.86
N THR A 145 5.58 -11.24 -6.77
CA THR A 145 6.65 -11.91 -7.55
C THR A 145 7.83 -12.39 -6.69
N VAL A 146 8.00 -11.82 -5.49
CA VAL A 146 9.05 -12.20 -4.52
C VAL A 146 8.50 -13.14 -3.45
N ALA A 147 7.28 -12.88 -2.99
CA ALA A 147 6.66 -13.60 -1.89
C ALA A 147 6.09 -14.96 -2.29
N LEU A 148 5.64 -15.11 -3.55
CA LEU A 148 5.03 -16.34 -4.02
C LEU A 148 6.08 -17.20 -4.72
N THR A 149 6.61 -18.18 -4.00
CA THR A 149 7.28 -19.33 -4.61
C THR A 149 6.25 -20.44 -4.89
N PRO A 150 6.52 -21.35 -5.86
CA PRO A 150 5.63 -22.47 -6.16
C PRO A 150 5.32 -23.35 -4.95
N GLU A 151 6.23 -23.38 -3.97
CA GLU A 151 6.19 -24.20 -2.76
C GLU A 151 5.17 -23.70 -1.71
N VAL A 152 4.67 -22.47 -1.85
CA VAL A 152 3.72 -21.89 -0.88
C VAL A 152 2.29 -22.38 -1.15
N SER A 153 1.65 -22.93 -0.12
CA SER A 153 0.27 -23.44 -0.20
C SER A 153 -0.75 -22.33 -0.50
N ILE A 154 -1.82 -22.68 -1.21
CA ILE A 154 -2.90 -21.74 -1.56
C ILE A 154 -3.54 -21.14 -0.30
N SER A 155 -3.75 -21.94 0.73
CA SER A 155 -4.32 -21.49 2.01
C SER A 155 -3.49 -20.37 2.66
N PHE A 156 -2.16 -20.49 2.61
CA PHE A 156 -1.27 -19.44 3.15
C PHE A 156 -1.34 -18.16 2.31
N LYS A 157 -1.42 -18.29 0.97
CA LYS A 157 -1.57 -17.15 0.06
C LYS A 157 -2.88 -16.37 0.31
N VAL A 158 -3.98 -17.09 0.51
CA VAL A 158 -5.29 -16.49 0.85
C VAL A 158 -5.22 -15.80 2.21
N LEU A 159 -4.66 -16.46 3.23
CA LEU A 159 -4.50 -15.87 4.56
C LEU A 159 -3.69 -14.57 4.50
N LEU A 160 -2.58 -14.58 3.75
CA LEU A 160 -1.73 -13.41 3.55
C LEU A 160 -2.49 -12.29 2.82
N GLY A 161 -3.25 -12.61 1.78
CA GLY A 161 -4.08 -11.63 1.08
C GLY A 161 -5.15 -10.99 1.98
N VAL A 162 -5.89 -11.79 2.73
CA VAL A 162 -6.89 -11.31 3.70
C VAL A 162 -6.23 -10.43 4.76
N TRP A 163 -5.11 -10.87 5.32
CA TRP A 163 -4.34 -10.08 6.29
C TRP A 163 -3.93 -8.72 5.71
N MET A 164 -3.37 -8.70 4.50
CA MET A 164 -2.94 -7.45 3.84
C MET A 164 -4.09 -6.47 3.62
N THR A 165 -5.26 -6.95 3.19
CA THR A 165 -6.47 -6.13 3.01
C THR A 165 -6.95 -5.56 4.34
N LEU A 166 -6.99 -6.38 5.40
CA LEU A 166 -7.41 -5.92 6.72
C LEU A 166 -6.45 -4.86 7.28
N VAL A 167 -5.13 -5.06 7.12
CA VAL A 167 -4.13 -4.08 7.57
C VAL A 167 -4.32 -2.74 6.88
N VAL A 168 -4.57 -2.72 5.56
CA VAL A 168 -4.89 -1.48 4.82
C VAL A 168 -6.11 -0.80 5.44
N PHE A 169 -7.21 -1.53 5.59
CA PHE A 169 -8.46 -0.98 6.10
C PHE A 169 -8.31 -0.40 7.52
N PHE A 170 -7.74 -1.17 8.44
CA PHE A 170 -7.56 -0.73 9.83
C PHE A 170 -6.57 0.43 9.94
N TRP A 171 -5.52 0.44 9.11
CA TRP A 171 -4.58 1.56 9.04
C TRP A 171 -5.27 2.85 8.60
N ASP A 172 -6.02 2.82 7.50
CA ASP A 172 -6.72 4.00 6.98
C ASP A 172 -7.78 4.50 7.97
N VAL A 173 -8.53 3.60 8.61
CA VAL A 173 -9.46 3.94 9.69
C VAL A 173 -8.73 4.58 10.88
N ALA A 174 -7.59 4.02 11.30
CA ALA A 174 -6.79 4.61 12.37
C ALA A 174 -6.33 6.03 12.02
N ILE A 175 -5.89 6.27 10.79
CA ILE A 175 -5.50 7.60 10.30
C ILE A 175 -6.68 8.57 10.34
N ILE A 176 -7.88 8.15 9.93
CA ILE A 176 -9.10 8.99 10.00
C ILE A 176 -9.35 9.47 11.43
N TYR A 177 -9.33 8.56 12.41
CA TYR A 177 -9.56 8.90 13.81
C TYR A 177 -8.39 9.70 14.43
N MET A 178 -7.14 9.38 14.09
CA MET A 178 -5.97 10.11 14.57
C MET A 178 -5.94 11.56 14.08
N LEU A 179 -6.22 11.78 12.79
CA LEU A 179 -6.18 13.11 12.18
C LEU A 179 -7.38 13.99 12.51
N SER A 180 -8.45 13.39 13.03
CA SER A 180 -9.56 14.14 13.63
C SER A 180 -9.13 14.97 14.85
N LYS A 181 -7.99 14.64 15.48
CA LYS A 181 -7.41 15.41 16.59
C LYS A 181 -6.34 16.37 16.07
N THR A 182 -6.60 17.68 16.22
CA THR A 182 -5.76 18.78 15.71
C THR A 182 -4.28 18.69 16.14
N THR A 183 -4.02 18.24 17.38
CA THR A 183 -2.67 18.07 17.94
C THR A 183 -1.89 16.93 17.28
N ILE A 184 -2.57 15.83 16.93
CA ILE A 184 -1.94 14.68 16.28
C ILE A 184 -1.66 14.98 14.81
N ARG A 185 -2.55 15.73 14.15
CA ARG A 185 -2.39 16.18 12.76
C ARG A 185 -1.06 16.90 12.51
N GLN A 186 -0.71 17.88 13.34
CA GLN A 186 0.54 18.64 13.17
C GLN A 186 1.79 17.78 13.43
N LYS A 187 1.73 16.85 14.38
CA LYS A 187 2.82 15.89 14.62
C LYS A 187 2.97 14.92 13.46
N PHE A 188 1.87 14.40 12.93
CA PHE A 188 1.84 13.48 11.79
C PHE A 188 2.42 14.14 10.53
N ILE A 189 2.02 15.38 10.23
CA ILE A 189 2.54 16.15 9.08
C ILE A 189 4.06 16.31 9.14
N ARG A 190 4.63 16.56 10.34
CA ARG A 190 6.09 16.63 10.54
C ARG A 190 6.76 15.25 10.43
N ALA A 191 6.09 14.21 10.92
CA ALA A 191 6.59 12.84 10.86
C ALA A 191 6.55 12.26 9.44
N ALA A 192 5.56 12.65 8.62
CA ALA A 192 5.36 12.16 7.25
C ALA A 192 6.63 12.32 6.40
N PHE A 193 7.36 13.44 6.56
CA PHE A 193 8.64 13.65 5.89
C PHE A 193 9.68 12.57 6.25
N TYR A 194 9.80 12.20 7.52
CA TYR A 194 10.75 11.18 7.97
C TYR A 194 10.29 9.77 7.57
N ILE A 195 8.98 9.53 7.63
CA ILE A 195 8.37 8.29 7.17
C ILE A 195 8.69 8.06 5.68
N ASP A 196 8.57 9.09 4.84
CA ASP A 196 8.98 9.03 3.44
C ASP A 196 10.45 8.64 3.26
N LYS A 197 11.37 9.17 4.08
CA LYS A 197 12.79 8.81 3.98
C LYS A 197 13.04 7.35 4.37
N VAL A 198 12.44 6.89 5.47
CA VAL A 198 12.58 5.51 5.93
C VAL A 198 11.99 4.54 4.91
N THR A 199 10.76 4.81 4.43
CA THR A 199 10.15 3.98 3.39
C THR A 199 10.99 3.99 2.12
N GLY A 200 11.53 5.15 1.74
CA GLY A 200 12.43 5.26 0.59
C GLY A 200 13.66 4.36 0.70
N VAL A 201 14.38 4.41 1.83
CA VAL A 201 15.56 3.56 2.05
C VAL A 201 15.20 2.08 1.99
N VAL A 202 14.13 1.66 2.69
CA VAL A 202 13.78 0.23 2.76
C VAL A 202 13.24 -0.30 1.43
N LEU A 203 12.36 0.43 0.74
CA LEU A 203 11.89 0.03 -0.59
C LEU A 203 13.03 -0.01 -1.60
N GLY A 204 13.99 0.91 -1.50
CA GLY A 204 15.20 0.91 -2.34
C GLY A 204 16.05 -0.33 -2.10
N ALA A 205 16.26 -0.71 -0.83
CA ALA A 205 16.96 -1.93 -0.46
C ALA A 205 16.24 -3.20 -0.93
N ILE A 206 14.91 -3.26 -0.80
CA ILE A 206 14.10 -4.38 -1.30
C ILE A 206 14.20 -4.46 -2.83
N GLY A 207 13.99 -3.35 -3.54
CA GLY A 207 14.09 -3.29 -5.00
C GLY A 207 15.47 -3.72 -5.51
N PHE A 208 16.53 -3.25 -4.86
CA PHE A 208 17.91 -3.64 -5.15
C PHE A 208 18.15 -5.13 -4.91
N ASN A 209 17.67 -5.69 -3.79
CA ASN A 209 17.79 -7.12 -3.51
C ASN A 209 17.04 -7.98 -4.54
N ILE A 210 15.88 -7.53 -5.02
CA ILE A 210 15.14 -8.23 -6.08
C ILE A 210 15.96 -8.26 -7.37
N LEU A 211 16.51 -7.11 -7.78
CA LEU A 211 17.35 -7.04 -8.98
C LEU A 211 18.59 -7.91 -8.84
N LYS A 212 19.25 -7.88 -7.68
CA LYS A 212 20.39 -8.76 -7.38
C LYS A 212 20.01 -10.24 -7.46
N SER A 213 18.82 -10.62 -7.00
CA SER A 213 18.33 -12.01 -7.00
C SER A 213 18.12 -12.58 -8.40
N VAL A 214 17.81 -11.71 -9.38
CA VAL A 214 17.70 -12.10 -10.80
C VAL A 214 19.06 -12.48 -11.35
N TRP A 215 20.11 -11.74 -10.98
CA TRP A 215 21.48 -11.99 -11.42
C TRP A 215 22.16 -13.14 -10.67
N SER A 216 21.81 -13.38 -9.40
CA SER A 216 22.41 -14.46 -8.61
C SER A 216 21.78 -15.84 -8.84
N LYS A 217 20.70 -15.93 -9.62
CA LYS A 217 20.07 -17.18 -10.09
C LYS A 217 20.10 -17.23 -11.62
N GLN A 218 21.29 -17.22 -12.20
CA GLN A 218 21.51 -17.84 -13.51
C GLN A 218 22.20 -19.19 -13.26
N PRO A 219 21.70 -20.32 -13.80
CA PRO A 219 22.53 -21.51 -13.92
C PRO A 219 23.72 -21.25 -14.86
#